data_AF-A0A445AYB1-F1
#
_entry.id   AF-A0A445AYB1-F1
#
_cell.length_a   1.000
_cell.length_b   1.000
_cell.length_c   1.000
_cell.angle_alpha   90.00
_cell.angle_beta   90.00
_cell.angle_gamma   90.00
#
_symmetry.space_group_name_H-M   'P 1'
#
loop_
_entity.id
_entity.type
_entity.pdbx_description
1 polymer ?
#
loop_
_entity_poly.entity_id
_entity_poly.type
_entity_poly.pdbx_seq_one_letter_code
_entity_poly.pdbx_strand_id
1 'polypeptide(L)' 'MSDNKELITSLAETIEGNEYLLSQTLIRVPLRDIITFKCVSKRWLSLNSDPYFSHCHATVKQRVSSLFLDLTPTLDHIRK' A
#
# COMPACT_ATOMS: atom_id res chain seq x y z
N MET A 1 -23.84 21.39 -9.93
CA MET A 1 -22.45 21.18 -9.42
C MET A 1 -22.36 21.06 -7.90
N SER A 2 -23.47 21.17 -7.14
CA SER A 2 -23.44 21.06 -5.68
C SER A 2 -23.60 19.61 -5.19
N ASP A 3 -24.18 18.73 -5.99
CA ASP A 3 -24.63 17.42 -5.50
C ASP A 3 -23.47 16.40 -5.48
N ASN A 4 -22.55 16.50 -6.43
CA ASN A 4 -21.41 15.58 -6.51
C ASN A 4 -20.42 15.74 -5.34
N LYS A 5 -20.26 16.96 -4.79
CA LYS A 5 -19.32 17.18 -3.68
C LYS A 5 -19.80 16.53 -2.38
N GLU A 6 -21.12 16.52 -2.15
CA GLU A 6 -21.74 15.88 -1.00
C GLU A 6 -21.65 14.36 -1.10
N LEU A 7 -21.89 13.81 -2.30
CA LEU A 7 -21.69 12.40 -2.58
C LEU A 7 -20.23 11.96 -2.36
N ILE A 8 -19.25 12.76 -2.80
CA ILE A 8 -17.82 12.46 -2.60
C ILE A 8 -17.47 12.47 -1.11
N THR A 9 -17.94 13.44 -0.34
CA THR A 9 -17.70 13.51 1.11
C THR A 9 -18.30 12.31 1.83
N SER A 10 -19.56 11.96 1.53
CA SER A 10 -20.22 10.79 2.12
C SER A 10 -19.50 9.47 1.77
N LEU A 11 -19.00 9.36 0.53
CA LEU A 11 -18.21 8.21 0.12
C LEU A 11 -16.87 8.15 0.87
N ALA A 12 -16.21 9.29 1.05
CA ALA A 12 -14.95 9.38 1.79
C ALA A 12 -15.12 8.96 3.26
N GLU A 13 -16.18 9.42 3.92
CA GLU A 13 -16.52 9.02 5.30
C GLU A 13 -16.79 7.51 5.39
N THR A 14 -17.50 6.96 4.41
CA THR A 14 -17.80 5.51 4.33
C THR A 14 -16.52 4.68 4.17
N ILE A 15 -15.60 5.13 3.30
CA ILE A 15 -14.31 4.47 3.08
C ILE A 15 -13.43 4.59 4.34
N GLU A 16 -13.38 5.77 4.96
CA GLU A 16 -12.59 6.02 6.18
C GLU A 16 -13.10 5.18 7.37
N GLY A 17 -14.41 4.92 7.43
CA GLY A 17 -15.02 4.06 8.44
C GLY A 17 -14.78 2.56 8.24
N ASN A 18 -14.29 2.14 7.06
CA ASN A 18 -14.17 0.73 6.71
C ASN A 18 -12.71 0.29 6.60
N GLU A 19 -12.20 -0.33 7.66
CA GLU A 19 -10.81 -0.80 7.76
C GLU A 19 -10.43 -1.81 6.66
N TYR A 20 -11.39 -2.63 6.19
CA TYR A 20 -11.17 -3.57 5.11
C TYR A 20 -10.94 -2.87 3.76
N LEU A 21 -11.75 -1.86 3.44
CA LEU A 21 -11.57 -1.05 2.23
C LEU A 21 -10.26 -0.25 2.28
N LEU A 22 -9.93 0.28 3.46
CA LEU A 22 -8.66 0.96 3.69
C LEU A 22 -7.49 0.00 3.42
N SER A 23 -7.51 -1.18 4.03
CA SER A 23 -6.48 -2.22 3.84
C SER A 23 -6.29 -2.60 2.39
N GLN A 24 -7.38 -2.87 1.66
CA GLN A 24 -7.30 -3.19 0.24
C GLN A 24 -6.74 -2.05 -0.59
N THR A 25 -7.02 -0.80 -0.22
CA THR A 25 -6.48 0.38 -0.91
C THR A 25 -4.98 0.46 -0.69
N LEU A 26 -4.51 0.43 0.56
CA LEU A 26 -3.09 0.54 0.85
C LEU A 26 -2.28 -0.66 0.32
N ILE A 27 -2.82 -1.88 0.33
CA ILE A 27 -2.14 -3.07 -0.23
C ILE A 27 -1.80 -2.91 -1.73
N ARG A 28 -2.63 -2.17 -2.48
CA ARG A 28 -2.42 -1.94 -3.91
C ARG A 28 -1.43 -0.81 -4.21
N VAL A 29 -1.06 0.00 -3.22
CA VAL A 29 -0.14 1.12 -3.38
C VAL A 29 1.31 0.68 -3.11
N PRO A 30 2.33 1.20 -3.82
CA PRO A 30 3.73 0.91 -3.54
C PRO A 30 4.16 1.30 -2.11
N LEU A 31 5.00 0.48 -1.47
CA LEU A 31 5.52 0.70 -0.10
C LEU A 31 6.12 2.09 0.15
N ARG A 32 6.77 2.68 -0.86
CA ARG A 32 7.34 4.04 -0.75
C ARG A 32 6.27 5.09 -0.45
N ASP A 33 5.08 4.93 -1.01
CA ASP A 33 3.98 5.89 -0.88
C ASP A 33 3.20 5.58 0.41
N ILE A 34 3.17 4.31 0.83
CA ILE A 34 2.56 3.88 2.10
C ILE A 34 3.19 4.55 3.32
N ILE A 35 4.51 4.73 3.33
CA ILE A 35 5.20 5.41 4.44
C ILE A 35 4.71 6.86 4.59
N THR A 36 4.37 7.52 3.46
CA THR A 36 3.81 8.88 3.48
C THR A 36 2.36 8.90 3.98
N PHE A 37 1.62 7.80 3.78
CA PHE A 37 0.23 7.69 4.25
C PHE A 37 0.08 7.54 5.76
N LYS A 38 1.17 7.23 6.47
CA LYS A 38 1.20 7.29 7.94
C LYS A 38 0.85 8.67 8.49
N CYS A 39 1.04 9.72 7.69
CA CYS A 39 0.76 11.10 8.07
C CYS A 39 -0.65 11.58 7.68
N VAL A 40 -1.45 10.76 6.97
CA VAL A 40 -2.78 11.17 6.47
C VAL A 40 -3.80 11.19 7.60
N SER A 41 -3.85 10.12 8.42
CA SER A 41 -4.73 10.09 9.59
C SER A 41 -4.26 9.05 10.63
N LYS A 42 -4.77 9.17 11.86
CA LYS A 42 -4.49 8.21 12.94
C LYS A 42 -4.90 6.79 12.59
N ARG A 43 -6.00 6.62 11.82
CA ARG A 43 -6.48 5.30 11.37
C ARG A 43 -5.51 4.69 10.38
N TRP A 44 -5.04 5.46 9.41
CA TRP A 44 -4.05 5.01 8.42
C TRP A 44 -2.73 4.64 9.11
N LEU A 45 -2.29 5.40 10.12
CA LEU A 45 -1.12 5.06 10.92
C LEU A 45 -1.28 3.73 11.67
N SER A 46 -2.44 3.51 12.29
CA SER A 46 -2.75 2.27 13.01
C SER A 46 -2.72 1.06 12.08
N LEU A 47 -3.35 1.19 10.91
CA LEU A 47 -3.44 0.12 9.91
C LEU A 47 -2.07 -0.22 9.30
N ASN A 48 -1.21 0.77 9.11
CA ASN A 48 0.16 0.56 8.65
C ASN A 48 1.08 -0.08 9.69
N SER A 49 0.74 0.06 10.97
CA SER A 49 1.49 -0.54 12.07
C SER A 49 1.00 -1.95 12.39
N ASP A 50 -0.07 -2.40 11.73
CA ASP A 50 -0.66 -3.72 11.91
C ASP A 50 0.22 -4.80 11.23
N PRO A 51 0.55 -5.90 11.95
CA PRO A 51 1.41 -6.95 11.40
C PRO A 51 0.72 -7.79 10.31
N TYR A 52 -0.60 -7.94 10.34
CA TYR A 52 -1.36 -8.61 9.29
C TYR A 52 -1.29 -7.82 7.98
N PHE A 53 -1.38 -6.49 8.06
CA PHE A 53 -1.19 -5.61 6.90
C PHE A 53 0.18 -5.80 6.23
N SER A 54 1.25 -5.88 7.03
CA SER A 54 2.62 -6.12 6.54
C SER A 54 2.75 -7.47 5.81
N HIS A 55 2.09 -8.52 6.32
CA HIS A 55 2.10 -9.86 5.73
C HIS A 55 1.35 -9.91 4.38
N CYS A 56 0.18 -9.26 4.29
CA CYS A 56 -0.57 -9.15 3.05
C CYS A 56 0.24 -8.40 1.98
N HIS A 57 0.92 -7.31 2.36
CA HIS A 57 1.76 -6.54 1.44
C HIS A 57 2.94 -7.34 0.89
N ALA A 58 3.62 -8.07 1.77
CA ALA A 58 4.72 -8.96 1.38
C ALA A 58 4.26 -10.06 0.40
N THR A 59 3.09 -10.66 0.64
CA THR A 59 2.53 -11.73 -0.21
C THR A 59 2.14 -11.20 -1.60
N VAL A 60 1.57 -10.00 -1.69
CA VAL A 60 1.24 -9.36 -2.97
C VAL A 60 2.51 -9.02 -3.75
N LYS A 61 3.56 -8.51 -3.08
CA LYS A 61 4.86 -8.29 -3.73
C LYS A 61 5.54 -9.59 -4.18
N GLN A 62 5.44 -10.68 -3.41
CA GLN A 62 5.99 -11.98 -3.79
C GLN A 62 5.44 -12.50 -5.13
N ARG A 63 4.16 -12.24 -5.45
CA ARG A 63 3.59 -12.56 -6.78
C ARG A 63 4.23 -11.78 -7.93
N VAL A 64 4.77 -10.59 -7.65
CA VAL A 64 5.43 -9.75 -8.66
C VAL A 64 6.94 -10.01 -8.67
N SER A 65 7.52 -10.45 -7.54
CA SER A 65 8.97 -10.42 -7.30
C SER A 65 9.74 -11.68 -7.72
N SER A 66 9.12 -12.71 -8.31
CA SER A 66 9.90 -13.79 -8.96
C SER A 66 10.40 -13.40 -10.35
N LEU A 67 9.74 -12.45 -11.03
CA LEU A 67 10.08 -12.06 -12.40
C LEU A 67 11.12 -10.94 -12.48
N PHE A 68 11.34 -10.18 -11.39
CA PHE A 68 12.25 -9.03 -11.38
C PHE A 68 13.59 -9.28 -10.67
N LEU A 69 13.74 -10.37 -9.93
CA LEU A 69 15.03 -10.74 -9.31
C LEU A 69 15.92 -11.59 -10.23
N ASP A 70 15.36 -12.16 -11.30
CA ASP A 70 16.08 -13.02 -12.25
C ASP A 70 16.80 -12.24 -13.38
N LEU A 71 16.74 -10.90 -13.37
CA LEU A 71 17.45 -10.04 -14.33
C LEU A 71 18.46 -9.11 -13.64
N THR A 72 19.24 -9.63 -12.71
CA THR A 72 20.61 -9.13 -12.56
C THR A 72 21.54 -10.20 -13.12
N PRO A 73 21.93 -10.11 -14.41
CA PRO A 73 22.99 -10.95 -14.92
C PRO A 73 24.27 -10.55 -14.17
N THR A 74 24.69 -11.41 -13.26
CA THR A 74 26.11 -11.73 -13.00
C THR A 74 27.10 -10.59 -13.21
N LEU A 75 27.22 -9.71 -12.20
CA LEU A 75 28.42 -8.92 -11.97
C LEU A 75 29.21 -9.49 -10.79
N ASP A 76 29.61 -10.76 -10.89
CA ASP A 76 30.63 -11.37 -10.03
C ASP A 76 31.99 -11.53 -10.74
N HIS A 77 32.16 -10.87 -11.88
CA HIS A 77 33.47 -10.71 -12.49
C HIS A 77 33.84 -9.23 -12.45
N ILE A 78 34.56 -8.81 -11.40
CA ILE A 78 35.65 -7.82 -11.37
C ILE A 78 35.88 -7.35 -9.92
N ARG A 79 37.14 -7.54 -9.47
CA ARG A 79 37.75 -7.31 -8.14
C ARG A 79 37.69 -8.53 -7.23
N LYS A 80 38.79 -9.19 -6.88
CA LYS A 80 40.22 -8.83 -6.90
C LYS A 80 41.03 -10.13 -6.89
#